data_AF-A0A955WBA7-F1
#
_entry.id   AF-A0A955WBA7-F1
#
_cell.length_a   1.000
_cell.length_b   1.000
_cell.length_c   1.000
_cell.angle_alpha   90.00
_cell.angle_beta   90.00
_cell.angle_gamma   90.00
#
_symmetry.space_group_name_H-M   'P 1'
#
loop_
_entity.id
_entity.type
_entity.pdbx_description
1 polymer ?
#
loop_
_entity_poly.entity_id
_entity_poly.type
_entity_poly.pdbx_seq_one_letter_code
_entity_poly.pdbx_strand_id
1 'polypeptide(L)'
;MKTADRSTQKRSTQTTPGPSEVTKVAPKAQIEPLLVRPGARYQCFGDGLCCMDIHMIGPIDDAEVTRVTGFLEGSAVWDETYEEHALCTAADGGCVFLEADLRCRIHADHGPEQKPEGCRRFPIGLTATPYGGRVTTEHRCPCRTLGDRPPLEPAMAAPALCDDDGHLFEDRRVKRVRLTRKGKKVSFEQWLEVERPLLAELQKGKAPWSVLPAQPFPRLKRKTWKEVAHELIEARDGTRYGTASAWFGDALLVLQEGARPRTPARPWAAAFDRAQARSTTQRLPRQVYADFIADAIWSLRFTEFASFDLACADWATRLAVARHCEKEIRAQGVSAERAAAEALTIIEVVGEAEAWRDVVSKNMRV
;
A
#
# COMPACT_ATOMS: atom_id res chain seq x y z
N MET A 1 -8.87 3.69 -94.88
CA MET A 1 -8.98 5.16 -95.03
C MET A 1 -9.19 5.73 -93.63
N LYS A 2 -8.16 6.39 -93.06
CA LYS A 2 -8.10 7.85 -92.77
C LYS A 2 -9.17 8.29 -91.75
N THR A 3 -8.92 8.94 -90.61
CA THR A 3 -7.74 9.63 -90.03
C THR A 3 -8.15 10.12 -88.62
N ALA A 4 -7.16 10.27 -87.73
CA ALA A 4 -7.02 11.17 -86.57
C ALA A 4 -8.24 11.84 -85.90
N ASP A 5 -8.29 11.93 -84.56
CA ASP A 5 -7.65 13.04 -83.80
C ASP A 5 -7.87 12.95 -82.27
N ARG A 6 -6.94 13.61 -81.55
CA ARG A 6 -7.01 14.22 -80.21
C ARG A 6 -6.92 13.42 -78.91
N SER A 7 -5.72 13.56 -78.35
CA SER A 7 -5.33 13.47 -76.94
C SER A 7 -6.15 14.37 -76.01
N THR A 8 -6.43 13.88 -74.80
CA THR A 8 -6.63 14.73 -73.62
C THR A 8 -5.83 14.14 -72.45
N GLN A 9 -4.76 14.84 -72.07
CA GLN A 9 -3.93 14.53 -70.91
C GLN A 9 -4.73 14.70 -69.61
N LYS A 10 -4.87 13.63 -68.83
CA LYS A 10 -5.30 13.72 -67.42
C LYS A 10 -4.10 14.09 -66.56
N ARG A 11 -4.15 15.30 -65.97
CA ARG A 11 -3.26 15.75 -64.89
C ARG A 11 -3.44 14.84 -63.68
N SER A 12 -2.41 14.08 -63.36
CA SER A 12 -2.23 13.38 -62.09
C SER A 12 -1.81 14.39 -61.03
N THR A 13 -2.71 14.76 -60.12
CA THR A 13 -2.36 15.50 -58.91
C THR A 13 -1.75 14.53 -57.91
N GLN A 14 -0.42 14.45 -57.92
CA GLN A 14 0.37 13.87 -56.84
C GLN A 14 0.03 14.58 -55.54
N THR A 15 -0.61 13.84 -54.64
CA THR A 15 -0.90 14.28 -53.27
C THR A 15 0.36 14.03 -52.45
N THR A 16 0.95 15.09 -51.92
CA THR A 16 2.11 15.08 -51.03
C THR A 16 1.79 14.24 -49.77
N PRO A 17 2.67 13.35 -49.31
CA PRO A 17 2.47 12.67 -48.03
C PRO A 17 2.56 13.71 -46.91
N GLY A 18 1.52 13.79 -46.07
CA GLY A 18 1.54 14.58 -44.85
C GLY A 18 2.64 14.09 -43.89
N PRO A 19 3.07 14.93 -42.93
CA PRO A 19 4.09 14.56 -41.97
C PRO A 19 3.67 13.29 -41.24
N SER A 20 4.46 12.24 -41.43
CA SER A 20 4.32 10.95 -40.78
C SER A 20 4.14 11.18 -39.28
N GLU A 21 3.03 10.67 -38.74
CA GLU A 21 2.76 10.61 -37.31
C GLU A 21 4.00 10.01 -36.64
N VAL A 22 4.77 10.86 -35.96
CA VAL A 22 5.86 10.41 -35.12
C VAL A 22 5.20 9.56 -34.05
N THR A 23 5.26 8.25 -34.23
CA THR A 23 4.87 7.25 -33.25
C THR A 23 5.64 7.59 -31.97
N LYS A 24 5.02 8.35 -31.05
CA LYS A 24 5.64 8.69 -29.77
C LYS A 24 5.92 7.37 -29.05
N VAL A 25 7.18 6.95 -29.07
CA VAL A 25 7.64 5.79 -28.31
C VAL A 25 7.24 6.06 -26.87
N ALA A 26 6.41 5.18 -26.31
CA ALA A 26 5.96 5.34 -24.93
C ALA A 26 7.19 5.39 -24.01
N PRO A 27 7.31 6.41 -23.15
CA PRO A 27 8.49 6.57 -22.32
C PRO A 27 8.69 5.33 -21.43
N LYS A 28 9.94 4.84 -21.37
CA LYS A 28 10.32 3.72 -20.50
C LYS A 28 10.10 4.12 -19.03
N ALA A 29 9.80 3.15 -18.17
CA ALA A 29 9.71 3.38 -16.73
C ALA A 29 11.13 3.59 -16.18
N GLN A 30 11.30 4.62 -15.36
CA GLN A 30 12.56 5.08 -14.77
C GLN A 30 12.41 5.14 -13.26
N ILE A 31 13.50 4.85 -12.54
CA ILE A 31 13.59 4.95 -11.08
C ILE A 31 14.09 6.31 -10.62
N GLU A 32 14.72 7.07 -11.52
CA GLU A 32 15.19 8.42 -11.26
C GLU A 32 14.49 9.45 -12.15
N PRO A 33 14.30 10.70 -11.67
CA PRO A 33 14.57 11.14 -10.30
C PRO A 33 13.60 10.50 -9.29
N LEU A 34 14.00 10.46 -8.00
CA LEU A 34 13.10 10.06 -6.92
C LEU A 34 12.06 11.15 -6.66
N LEU A 35 10.79 10.74 -6.68
CA LEU A 35 9.63 11.60 -6.53
C LEU A 35 8.88 11.24 -5.25
N VAL A 36 8.86 12.15 -4.28
CA VAL A 36 8.04 12.00 -3.06
C VAL A 36 6.64 12.58 -3.31
N ARG A 37 5.61 11.93 -2.78
CA ARG A 37 4.25 12.48 -2.84
C ARG A 37 4.19 13.82 -2.09
N PRO A 38 3.61 14.88 -2.68
CA PRO A 38 3.38 16.13 -1.97
C PRO A 38 2.67 15.94 -0.62
N GLY A 39 3.27 16.49 0.43
CA GLY A 39 2.76 16.41 1.80
C GLY A 39 3.01 15.08 2.54
N ALA A 40 3.69 14.11 1.93
CA ALA A 40 4.13 12.92 2.63
C ALA A 40 5.12 13.29 3.75
N ARG A 41 5.02 12.57 4.86
CA ARG A 41 5.83 12.78 6.06
C ARG A 41 6.21 11.43 6.62
N TYR A 42 7.46 11.26 7.03
CA TYR A 42 7.92 10.01 7.61
C TYR A 42 9.24 10.21 8.37
N GLN A 43 9.35 9.53 9.51
CA GLN A 43 10.58 9.28 10.24
C GLN A 43 10.37 7.99 11.04
N CYS A 44 11.36 7.11 11.11
CA CYS A 44 11.30 5.96 12.00
C CYS A 44 11.63 6.40 13.43
N PHE A 45 10.78 6.07 14.40
CA PHE A 45 11.01 6.32 15.82
C PHE A 45 11.35 5.06 16.61
N GLY A 46 11.46 3.90 15.93
CA GLY A 46 11.73 2.63 16.62
C GLY A 46 10.56 2.10 17.44
N ASP A 47 9.31 2.43 17.10
CA ASP A 47 8.14 1.92 17.85
C ASP A 47 7.97 0.39 17.77
N GLY A 48 8.75 -0.30 16.95
CA GLY A 48 8.90 -1.76 16.93
C GLY A 48 7.78 -2.55 16.27
N LEU A 49 6.66 -1.93 15.86
CA LEU A 49 5.53 -2.69 15.30
C LEU A 49 5.91 -3.46 14.04
N CYS A 50 6.77 -2.89 13.18
CA CYS A 50 7.21 -3.56 11.95
C CYS A 50 8.13 -4.76 12.19
N CYS A 51 8.63 -4.92 13.42
CA CYS A 51 9.41 -6.07 13.84
C CYS A 51 8.54 -7.09 14.59
N MET A 52 7.22 -7.00 14.47
CA MET A 52 6.24 -7.91 15.08
C MET A 52 5.33 -8.51 14.00
N ASP A 53 4.38 -9.35 14.44
CA ASP A 53 3.38 -10.10 13.68
C ASP A 53 2.35 -9.29 12.83
N ILE A 54 2.70 -8.12 12.31
CA ILE A 54 1.89 -7.43 11.28
C ILE A 54 2.15 -7.96 9.86
N HIS A 55 3.23 -8.72 9.66
CA HIS A 55 3.57 -9.45 8.44
C HIS A 55 4.65 -10.51 8.75
N MET A 56 4.85 -11.45 7.83
CA MET A 56 6.07 -12.25 7.77
C MET A 56 7.28 -11.31 7.61
N ILE A 57 8.31 -11.46 8.43
CA ILE A 57 9.49 -10.59 8.40
C ILE A 57 10.49 -11.14 7.39
N GLY A 58 10.26 -10.79 6.13
CA GLY A 58 10.99 -11.26 4.95
C GLY A 58 10.32 -10.75 3.66
N PRO A 59 10.62 -11.34 2.50
CA PRO A 59 11.58 -12.43 2.30
C PRO A 59 13.03 -11.99 2.57
N ILE A 60 13.93 -12.94 2.82
CA ILE A 60 15.38 -12.74 2.89
C ILE A 60 16.10 -13.72 1.97
N ASP A 61 17.18 -13.29 1.31
CA ASP A 61 17.93 -14.15 0.38
C ASP A 61 18.95 -15.07 1.08
N ASP A 62 19.60 -15.98 0.34
CA ASP A 62 20.58 -16.92 0.90
C ASP A 62 21.79 -16.22 1.56
N ALA A 63 22.20 -15.05 1.06
CA ALA A 63 23.29 -14.28 1.63
C ALA A 63 22.87 -13.66 2.97
N GLU A 64 21.64 -13.15 3.05
CA GLU A 64 21.02 -12.67 4.27
C GLU A 64 20.77 -13.79 5.28
N VAL A 65 20.29 -14.96 4.85
CA VAL A 65 20.13 -16.16 5.71
C VAL A 65 21.47 -16.53 6.34
N THR A 66 22.53 -16.59 5.54
CA THR A 66 23.89 -16.89 6.02
C THR A 66 24.34 -15.84 7.05
N ARG A 67 24.11 -14.55 6.75
CA ARG A 67 24.49 -13.43 7.61
C ARG A 67 23.77 -13.46 8.96
N VAL A 68 22.44 -13.56 8.96
CA VAL A 68 21.64 -13.53 10.19
C VAL A 68 21.89 -14.77 11.05
N THR A 69 22.05 -15.94 10.42
CA THR A 69 22.41 -17.18 11.13
C THR A 69 23.81 -17.09 11.76
N GLY A 70 24.72 -16.35 11.12
CA GLY A 70 26.04 -16.02 11.68
C GLY A 70 25.95 -15.12 12.93
N PHE A 71 24.91 -14.30 13.07
CA PHE A 71 24.66 -13.51 14.27
C PHE A 71 23.93 -14.31 15.36
N LEU A 72 22.99 -15.17 14.97
CA LEU A 72 22.24 -16.04 15.85
C LEU A 72 21.83 -17.32 15.12
N GLU A 73 22.33 -18.46 15.57
CA GLU A 73 21.93 -19.76 15.02
C GLU A 73 20.40 -19.97 15.11
N GLY A 74 19.80 -20.45 14.03
CA GLY A 74 18.36 -20.70 13.94
C GLY A 74 17.49 -19.44 13.81
N SER A 75 18.07 -18.29 13.42
CA SER A 75 17.33 -17.03 13.27
C SER A 75 16.54 -16.90 11.97
N ALA A 76 16.71 -17.82 11.03
CA ALA A 76 16.00 -17.86 9.75
C ALA A 76 15.23 -19.17 9.60
N VAL A 77 14.10 -19.11 8.91
CA VAL A 77 13.20 -20.23 8.65
C VAL A 77 12.67 -20.17 7.23
N TRP A 78 12.39 -21.33 6.64
CA TRP A 78 11.64 -21.43 5.38
C TRP A 78 10.13 -21.34 5.68
N ASP A 79 9.46 -20.35 5.11
CA ASP A 79 8.00 -20.22 5.21
C ASP A 79 7.34 -21.00 4.07
N GLU A 80 6.69 -22.12 4.41
CA GLU A 80 6.01 -23.00 3.44
C GLU A 80 4.81 -22.35 2.75
N THR A 81 4.22 -21.30 3.34
CA THR A 81 3.07 -20.60 2.74
C THR A 81 3.52 -19.67 1.63
N TYR A 82 4.66 -19.01 1.84
CA TYR A 82 5.21 -18.06 0.87
C TYR A 82 6.30 -18.64 -0.03
N GLU A 83 6.81 -19.84 0.29
CA GLU A 83 7.94 -20.47 -0.39
C GLU A 83 9.18 -19.56 -0.42
N GLU A 84 9.47 -18.92 0.71
CA GLU A 84 10.56 -17.94 0.87
C GLU A 84 11.23 -18.11 2.24
N HIS A 85 12.49 -17.68 2.37
CA HIS A 85 13.11 -17.55 3.69
C HIS A 85 12.64 -16.29 4.41
N ALA A 86 12.47 -16.39 5.73
CA ALA A 86 12.08 -15.30 6.61
C ALA A 86 12.85 -15.35 7.92
N LEU A 87 12.84 -14.23 8.67
CA LEU A 87 13.32 -14.22 10.05
C LEU A 87 12.34 -14.97 10.95
N CYS A 88 12.90 -15.75 11.88
CA CYS A 88 12.12 -16.44 12.90
C CYS A 88 11.38 -15.45 13.80
N THR A 89 10.16 -15.85 14.18
CA THR A 89 9.34 -15.14 15.16
C THR A 89 9.55 -15.78 16.54
N ALA A 90 9.88 -14.95 17.54
CA ALA A 90 9.97 -15.35 18.93
C ALA A 90 8.58 -15.68 19.52
N ALA A 91 8.55 -16.32 20.69
CA ALA A 91 7.32 -16.78 21.32
C ALA A 91 6.31 -15.65 21.66
N ASP A 92 6.77 -14.41 21.74
CA ASP A 92 5.95 -13.21 21.99
C ASP A 92 5.39 -12.55 20.71
N GLY A 93 5.65 -13.15 19.55
CA GLY A 93 5.25 -12.66 18.23
C GLY A 93 6.15 -11.57 17.66
N GLY A 94 7.30 -11.30 18.28
CA GLY A 94 8.34 -10.40 17.77
C GLY A 94 9.36 -11.11 16.88
N CYS A 95 10.13 -10.36 16.10
CA CYS A 95 11.34 -10.86 15.44
C CYS A 95 12.31 -11.44 16.48
N VAL A 96 13.01 -12.51 16.15
CA VAL A 96 14.04 -13.11 17.02
C VAL A 96 15.19 -12.15 17.41
N PHE A 97 15.39 -11.07 16.64
CA PHE A 97 16.35 -10.01 16.93
C PHE A 97 15.74 -8.77 17.60
N LEU A 98 14.44 -8.80 17.95
CA LEU A 98 13.80 -7.70 18.66
C LEU A 98 14.10 -7.81 20.15
N GLU A 99 14.74 -6.78 20.70
CA GLU A 99 15.08 -6.73 22.12
C GLU A 99 13.90 -6.23 22.98
N ALA A 100 14.01 -6.38 24.30
CA ALA A 100 12.97 -5.97 25.25
C ALA A 100 12.69 -4.45 25.22
N ASP A 101 13.67 -3.63 24.82
CA ASP A 101 13.52 -2.19 24.62
C ASP A 101 13.09 -1.82 23.19
N LEU A 102 12.74 -2.83 22.37
CA LEU A 102 12.27 -2.73 20.99
C LEU A 102 13.33 -2.29 19.98
N ARG A 103 14.59 -2.28 20.36
CA ARG A 103 15.70 -2.13 19.42
C ARG A 103 15.92 -3.44 18.66
N CYS A 104 16.40 -3.30 17.44
CA CYS A 104 16.87 -4.43 16.66
C CYS A 104 18.31 -4.74 17.06
N ARG A 105 18.58 -5.95 17.56
CA ARG A 105 19.92 -6.37 17.97
C ARG A 105 20.94 -6.29 16.83
N ILE A 106 20.55 -6.66 15.61
CA ILE A 106 21.43 -6.50 14.42
C ILE A 106 21.89 -5.05 14.27
N HIS A 107 20.96 -4.10 14.41
CA HIS A 107 21.31 -2.69 14.36
C HIS A 107 22.21 -2.28 15.52
N ALA A 108 21.86 -2.69 16.75
CA ALA A 108 22.61 -2.31 17.94
C ALA A 108 24.06 -2.82 17.92
N ASP A 109 24.27 -4.06 17.50
CA ASP A 109 25.55 -4.76 17.61
C ASP A 109 26.39 -4.67 16.33
N HIS A 110 25.74 -4.58 15.16
CA HIS A 110 26.40 -4.70 13.87
C HIS A 110 26.16 -3.51 12.93
N GLY A 111 25.29 -2.57 13.29
CA GLY A 111 24.97 -1.40 12.47
C GLY A 111 23.70 -1.56 11.61
N PRO A 112 23.02 -0.47 11.26
CA PRO A 112 21.75 -0.50 10.54
C PRO A 112 21.84 -1.14 9.14
N GLU A 113 23.02 -1.06 8.51
CA GLU A 113 23.32 -1.63 7.21
C GLU A 113 23.37 -3.17 7.22
N GLN A 114 23.60 -3.80 8.38
CA GLN A 114 23.64 -5.26 8.48
C GLN A 114 22.26 -5.89 8.62
N LYS A 115 21.22 -5.08 8.83
CA LYS A 115 19.84 -5.56 8.80
C LYS A 115 19.50 -6.07 7.39
N PRO A 116 18.63 -7.09 7.27
CA PRO A 116 18.11 -7.49 5.97
C PRO A 116 17.47 -6.33 5.20
N GLU A 117 17.54 -6.37 3.88
CA GLU A 117 17.09 -5.36 2.94
C GLU A 117 15.65 -4.93 3.25
N GLY A 118 14.73 -5.89 3.37
CA GLY A 118 13.33 -5.61 3.72
C GLY A 118 13.18 -4.85 5.05
N CYS A 119 14.04 -5.14 6.03
CA CYS A 119 14.06 -4.46 7.32
C CYS A 119 14.65 -3.04 7.26
N ARG A 120 15.56 -2.76 6.31
CA ARG A 120 16.08 -1.40 6.04
C ARG A 120 15.09 -0.57 5.23
N ARG A 121 14.38 -1.22 4.30
CA ARG A 121 13.44 -0.61 3.37
C ARG A 121 12.13 -0.20 4.01
N PHE A 122 11.52 -1.07 4.81
CA PHE A 122 10.18 -0.82 5.38
C PHE A 122 10.11 0.47 6.21
N PRO A 123 9.07 1.31 6.05
CA PRO A 123 7.86 1.15 5.23
C PRO A 123 7.97 1.87 3.87
N ILE A 124 9.18 2.21 3.43
CA ILE A 124 9.42 2.95 2.19
C ILE A 124 9.41 1.96 1.02
N GLY A 125 8.81 2.35 -0.10
CA GLY A 125 8.86 1.60 -1.35
C GLY A 125 9.14 2.50 -2.55
N LEU A 126 9.30 1.87 -3.71
CA LEU A 126 9.63 2.55 -4.95
C LEU A 126 8.86 1.97 -6.14
N THR A 127 8.08 2.83 -6.80
CA THR A 127 7.41 2.49 -8.05
C THR A 127 8.06 3.24 -9.21
N ALA A 128 8.70 2.52 -10.14
CA ALA A 128 9.25 3.12 -11.35
C ALA A 128 8.13 3.56 -12.29
N THR A 129 8.16 4.81 -12.73
CA THR A 129 7.18 5.39 -13.66
C THR A 129 7.87 6.07 -14.83
N PRO A 130 7.17 6.47 -15.90
CA PRO A 130 7.80 7.18 -17.01
C PRO A 130 8.40 8.55 -16.66
N TYR A 131 8.12 9.09 -15.47
CA TYR A 131 8.59 10.39 -14.99
C TYR A 131 9.59 10.32 -13.84
N GLY A 132 9.96 9.11 -13.40
CA GLY A 132 10.83 8.87 -12.25
C GLY A 132 10.25 7.88 -11.26
N GLY A 133 11.02 7.56 -10.22
CA GLY A 133 10.65 6.61 -9.19
C GLY A 133 9.80 7.26 -8.12
N ARG A 134 8.55 6.84 -7.98
CA ARG A 134 7.67 7.30 -6.91
C ARG A 134 8.05 6.62 -5.60
N VAL A 135 8.55 7.41 -4.66
CA VAL A 135 8.74 7.00 -3.27
C VAL A 135 7.37 6.84 -2.63
N THR A 136 7.15 5.69 -2.00
CA THR A 136 5.90 5.31 -1.35
C THR A 136 6.15 5.07 0.13
N THR A 137 5.09 5.12 0.93
CA THR A 137 5.14 4.77 2.35
C THR A 137 3.92 3.96 2.75
N GLU A 138 4.10 2.95 3.58
CA GLU A 138 3.01 2.10 4.04
C GLU A 138 2.46 2.50 5.42
N HIS A 139 1.14 2.47 5.57
CA HIS A 139 0.44 2.83 6.82
C HIS A 139 0.35 1.66 7.83
N ARG A 140 1.02 0.53 7.55
CA ARG A 140 1.27 -0.54 8.53
C ARG A 140 2.26 -0.10 9.62
N CYS A 141 3.05 0.94 9.39
CA CYS A 141 3.98 1.50 10.37
C CYS A 141 3.31 2.60 11.24
N PRO A 142 3.30 2.49 12.59
CA PRO A 142 2.79 3.54 13.48
C PRO A 142 3.56 4.86 13.35
N CYS A 143 4.86 4.80 13.08
CA CYS A 143 5.69 5.97 12.80
C CYS A 143 5.21 6.74 11.55
N ARG A 144 4.54 6.05 10.62
CA ARG A 144 3.92 6.66 9.44
C ARG A 144 2.49 7.14 9.70
N THR A 145 1.77 6.60 10.69
CA THR A 145 0.34 6.89 10.89
C THR A 145 0.02 7.76 12.09
N LEU A 146 0.90 7.90 13.09
CA LEU A 146 0.65 8.63 14.33
C LEU A 146 1.92 9.34 14.83
N GLY A 147 1.78 10.60 15.24
CA GLY A 147 2.90 11.41 15.76
C GLY A 147 3.36 12.49 14.81
N ASP A 148 4.13 13.41 15.37
CA ASP A 148 4.86 14.43 14.63
C ASP A 148 5.95 13.79 13.78
N ARG A 149 6.04 14.21 12.52
CA ARG A 149 7.04 13.69 11.59
C ARG A 149 7.43 14.76 10.55
N PRO A 150 8.71 14.85 10.18
CA PRO A 150 9.17 15.79 9.18
C PRO A 150 8.57 15.48 7.80
N PRO A 151 8.50 16.46 6.88
CA PRO A 151 8.29 16.19 5.45
C PRO A 151 9.26 15.12 4.97
N LEU A 152 8.78 14.15 4.18
CA LEU A 152 9.66 13.18 3.56
C LEU A 152 10.34 13.81 2.35
N GLU A 153 11.67 13.72 2.29
CA GLU A 153 12.47 14.24 1.19
C GLU A 153 13.16 13.08 0.44
N PRO A 154 13.41 13.20 -0.87
CA PRO A 154 14.08 12.15 -1.65
C PRO A 154 15.39 11.64 -1.03
N ALA A 155 16.22 12.56 -0.51
CA ALA A 155 17.50 12.21 0.12
C ALA A 155 17.34 11.39 1.41
N MET A 156 16.22 11.53 2.12
CA MET A 156 15.93 10.72 3.31
C MET A 156 15.40 9.33 2.95
N ALA A 157 14.73 9.19 1.79
CA ALA A 157 14.21 7.92 1.31
C ALA A 157 15.27 7.07 0.59
N ALA A 158 16.20 7.71 -0.12
CA ALA A 158 17.16 7.03 -0.99
C ALA A 158 17.93 5.89 -0.30
N PRO A 159 18.46 6.03 0.93
CA PRO A 159 19.20 4.93 1.57
C PRO A 159 18.36 3.67 1.80
N ALA A 160 17.05 3.81 2.02
CA ALA A 160 16.14 2.69 2.22
C ALA A 160 15.73 2.00 0.90
N LEU A 161 16.04 2.62 -0.24
CA LEU A 161 15.66 2.15 -1.58
C LEU A 161 16.83 1.51 -2.33
N CYS A 162 18.02 1.53 -1.73
CA CYS A 162 19.21 0.90 -2.26
C CYS A 162 19.33 -0.55 -1.79
N ASP A 163 19.81 -1.42 -2.67
CA ASP A 163 20.31 -2.75 -2.32
C ASP A 163 21.66 -2.67 -1.57
N ASP A 164 22.24 -3.83 -1.25
CA ASP A 164 23.54 -3.93 -0.58
C ASP A 164 24.70 -3.28 -1.39
N ASP A 165 24.58 -3.20 -2.72
CA ASP A 165 25.56 -2.57 -3.61
C ASP A 165 25.36 -1.06 -3.76
N GLY A 166 24.32 -0.50 -3.12
CA GLY A 166 23.99 0.92 -3.20
C GLY A 166 23.17 1.30 -4.43
N HIS A 167 22.68 0.34 -5.21
CA HIS A 167 21.85 0.60 -6.39
C HIS A 167 20.37 0.69 -6.01
N LEU A 168 19.69 1.69 -6.57
CA LEU A 168 18.24 1.82 -6.42
C LEU A 168 17.52 0.64 -7.10
N PHE A 169 16.54 0.05 -6.41
CA PHE A 169 15.68 -0.97 -6.98
C PHE A 169 14.20 -0.69 -6.69
N GLU A 170 13.35 -0.90 -7.70
CA GLU A 170 11.90 -0.69 -7.59
C GLU A 170 11.15 -1.95 -7.15
N ASP A 171 10.04 -1.76 -6.42
CA ASP A 171 9.09 -2.85 -6.15
C ASP A 171 8.30 -3.21 -7.41
N ARG A 172 8.10 -2.23 -8.31
CA ARG A 172 7.25 -2.38 -9.49
C ARG A 172 7.52 -1.34 -10.56
N ARG A 173 7.18 -1.68 -11.81
CA ARG A 173 7.25 -0.77 -12.96
C ARG A 173 5.87 -0.53 -13.56
N VAL A 174 5.40 0.72 -13.54
CA VAL A 174 4.08 1.09 -14.07
C VAL A 174 4.22 2.06 -15.25
N LYS A 175 3.90 1.57 -16.45
CA LYS A 175 3.89 2.39 -17.69
C LYS A 175 2.48 2.77 -18.15
N ARG A 176 1.50 1.99 -17.74
CA ARG A 176 0.08 2.12 -18.13
C ARG A 176 -0.78 1.71 -16.95
N VAL A 177 -1.93 2.37 -16.79
CA VAL A 177 -2.86 2.10 -15.70
C VAL A 177 -4.17 1.56 -16.26
N ARG A 178 -4.68 0.49 -15.68
CA ARG A 178 -6.00 -0.06 -16.02
C ARG A 178 -7.06 0.71 -15.24
N LEU A 179 -7.85 1.53 -15.92
CA LEU A 179 -8.92 2.31 -15.29
C LEU A 179 -10.13 1.45 -14.93
N THR A 180 -10.50 0.52 -15.82
CA THR A 180 -11.70 -0.31 -15.62
C THR A 180 -11.43 -1.80 -15.75
N ARG A 181 -12.24 -2.60 -15.05
CA ARG A 181 -12.15 -4.07 -15.17
C ARG A 181 -12.39 -4.53 -16.60
N LYS A 182 -13.25 -3.86 -17.38
CA LYS A 182 -13.53 -4.23 -18.78
C LYS A 182 -12.47 -3.76 -19.79
N GLY A 183 -11.30 -3.27 -19.34
CA GLY A 183 -10.09 -3.27 -20.16
C GLY A 183 -9.61 -1.90 -20.64
N LYS A 184 -10.16 -0.78 -20.17
CA LYS A 184 -9.61 0.55 -20.51
C LYS A 184 -8.24 0.72 -19.83
N LYS A 185 -7.15 0.48 -20.56
CA LYS A 185 -5.77 0.78 -20.12
C LYS A 185 -5.31 2.10 -20.74
N VAL A 186 -4.97 3.07 -19.91
CA VAL A 186 -4.51 4.40 -20.34
C VAL A 186 -2.99 4.54 -20.23
N SER A 187 -2.41 5.48 -20.96
CA SER A 187 -1.00 5.85 -20.76
C SER A 187 -0.79 6.45 -19.36
N PHE A 188 0.45 6.51 -18.90
CA PHE A 188 0.75 7.17 -17.63
C PHE A 188 0.37 8.67 -17.64
N GLU A 189 0.53 9.35 -18.78
CA GLU A 189 0.12 10.75 -18.92
C GLU A 189 -1.39 10.93 -18.71
N GLN A 190 -2.19 10.08 -19.37
CA GLN A 190 -3.64 10.06 -19.17
C GLN A 190 -4.05 9.65 -17.75
N TRP A 191 -3.23 8.84 -17.08
CA TRP A 191 -3.45 8.53 -15.67
C TRP A 191 -3.26 9.76 -14.78
N LEU A 192 -2.27 10.62 -15.06
CA LEU A 192 -2.05 11.85 -14.29
C LEU A 192 -3.25 12.80 -14.36
N GLU A 193 -3.99 12.82 -15.47
CA GLU A 193 -5.24 13.59 -15.61
C GLU A 193 -6.34 13.11 -14.65
N VAL A 194 -6.36 11.81 -14.32
CA VAL A 194 -7.29 11.20 -13.35
C VAL A 194 -6.80 11.39 -11.92
N GLU A 195 -5.51 11.18 -11.69
CA GLU A 195 -4.89 11.16 -10.37
C GLU A 195 -4.80 12.56 -9.73
N ARG A 196 -4.30 13.54 -10.49
CA ARG A 196 -3.96 14.86 -9.94
C ARG A 196 -5.15 15.56 -9.26
N PRO A 197 -6.37 15.56 -9.82
CA PRO A 197 -7.52 16.14 -9.15
C PRO A 197 -7.84 15.47 -7.80
N LEU A 198 -7.71 14.13 -7.72
CA LEU A 198 -7.98 13.39 -6.49
C LEU A 198 -6.99 13.74 -5.38
N LEU A 199 -5.69 13.74 -5.71
CA LEU A 199 -4.64 14.12 -4.76
C LEU A 199 -4.76 15.58 -4.32
N ALA A 200 -5.11 16.49 -5.24
CA ALA A 200 -5.31 17.90 -4.91
C ALA A 200 -6.48 18.12 -3.94
N GLU A 201 -7.59 17.40 -4.09
CA GLU A 201 -8.72 17.50 -3.17
C GLU A 201 -8.40 16.93 -1.78
N LEU A 202 -7.64 15.83 -1.70
CA LEU A 202 -7.15 15.28 -0.43
C LEU A 202 -6.21 16.26 0.27
N GLN A 203 -5.33 16.91 -0.49
CA GLN A 203 -4.40 17.92 0.04
C GLN A 203 -5.12 19.15 0.60
N LYS A 204 -6.26 19.54 0.01
CA LYS A 204 -7.15 20.59 0.54
C LYS A 204 -7.91 20.16 1.81
N GLY A 205 -7.74 18.93 2.26
CA GLY A 205 -8.39 18.40 3.46
C GLY A 205 -9.81 17.88 3.22
N LYS A 206 -10.21 17.65 1.97
CA LYS A 206 -11.50 17.03 1.66
C LYS A 206 -11.52 15.60 2.21
N ALA A 207 -12.68 15.19 2.70
CA ALA A 207 -12.83 13.85 3.26
C ALA A 207 -12.64 12.78 2.18
N PRO A 208 -11.86 11.71 2.46
CA PRO A 208 -11.48 10.74 1.43
C PRO A 208 -12.68 9.98 0.82
N TRP A 209 -13.70 9.69 1.62
CA TRP A 209 -14.95 9.07 1.15
C TRP A 209 -15.78 9.96 0.21
N SER A 210 -15.47 11.26 0.13
CA SER A 210 -16.07 12.20 -0.85
C SER A 210 -15.16 12.47 -2.04
N VAL A 211 -13.92 11.96 -2.03
CA VAL A 211 -12.96 12.06 -3.13
C VAL A 211 -12.99 10.79 -3.99
N LEU A 212 -13.08 9.63 -3.35
CA LEU A 212 -13.12 8.35 -4.05
C LEU A 212 -14.38 8.24 -4.93
N PRO A 213 -14.24 7.89 -6.23
CA PRO A 213 -15.36 7.75 -7.16
C PRO A 213 -16.08 6.39 -7.00
N ALA A 214 -16.26 5.90 -5.78
CA ALA A 214 -16.90 4.62 -5.50
C ALA A 214 -17.65 4.63 -4.17
N GLN A 215 -18.74 3.87 -4.10
CA GLN A 215 -19.43 3.57 -2.84
C GLN A 215 -18.83 2.30 -2.20
N PRO A 216 -18.83 2.19 -0.86
CA PRO A 216 -18.39 0.98 -0.19
C PRO A 216 -19.36 -0.18 -0.46
N PHE A 217 -18.89 -1.40 -0.20
CA PHE A 217 -19.68 -2.62 -0.26
C PHE A 217 -20.32 -2.90 -1.63
N PRO A 218 -19.54 -2.90 -2.75
CA PRO A 218 -20.08 -3.31 -4.04
C PRO A 218 -20.67 -4.73 -3.97
N ARG A 219 -21.56 -5.07 -4.90
CA ARG A 219 -22.09 -6.44 -4.98
C ARG A 219 -20.96 -7.41 -5.26
N LEU A 220 -21.00 -8.56 -4.59
CA LEU A 220 -20.03 -9.64 -4.79
C LEU A 220 -20.59 -10.69 -5.78
N LYS A 221 -19.70 -11.39 -6.50
CA LYS A 221 -20.05 -12.39 -7.53
C LYS A 221 -20.49 -13.72 -6.96
N ARG A 222 -19.75 -14.25 -5.99
CA ARG A 222 -19.87 -15.64 -5.51
C ARG A 222 -20.15 -15.74 -4.00
N LYS A 223 -19.96 -14.64 -3.27
CA LYS A 223 -20.16 -14.55 -1.83
C LYS A 223 -21.07 -13.38 -1.50
N THR A 224 -21.51 -13.30 -0.26
CA THR A 224 -22.11 -12.15 0.38
C THR A 224 -21.08 -11.49 1.30
N TRP A 225 -21.30 -10.23 1.69
CA TRP A 225 -20.44 -9.58 2.68
C TRP A 225 -20.48 -10.28 4.04
N LYS A 226 -21.63 -10.88 4.38
CA LYS A 226 -21.78 -11.71 5.59
C LYS A 226 -20.87 -12.93 5.57
N GLU A 227 -20.80 -13.67 4.46
CA GLU A 227 -19.90 -14.82 4.33
C GLU A 227 -18.43 -14.41 4.43
N VAL A 228 -18.02 -13.33 3.74
CA VAL A 228 -16.66 -12.78 3.86
C VAL A 228 -16.33 -12.39 5.30
N ALA A 229 -17.30 -11.81 6.01
CA ALA A 229 -17.12 -11.43 7.40
C ALA A 229 -16.88 -12.66 8.30
N HIS A 230 -17.70 -13.71 8.16
CA HIS A 230 -17.52 -14.94 8.93
C HIS A 230 -16.16 -15.59 8.69
N GLU A 231 -15.70 -15.66 7.44
CA GLU A 231 -14.37 -16.20 7.10
C GLU A 231 -13.24 -15.42 7.80
N LEU A 232 -13.31 -14.08 7.82
CA LEU A 232 -12.31 -13.25 8.51
C LEU A 232 -12.33 -13.42 10.03
N ILE A 233 -13.50 -13.66 10.62
CA ILE A 233 -13.67 -13.89 12.06
C ILE A 233 -13.18 -15.29 12.44
N GLU A 234 -13.45 -16.29 11.62
CA GLU A 234 -13.05 -17.69 11.81
C GLU A 234 -11.54 -17.88 11.64
N ALA A 235 -10.88 -17.04 10.83
CA ALA A 235 -9.42 -17.00 10.68
C ALA A 235 -8.68 -16.52 11.95
N ARG A 236 -9.38 -16.24 13.06
CA ARG A 236 -8.76 -15.90 14.34
C ARG A 236 -8.07 -17.12 14.95
N ASP A 237 -6.75 -17.07 14.99
CA ASP A 237 -5.84 -18.15 15.40
C ASP A 237 -5.07 -17.86 16.69
N GLY A 238 -5.41 -16.77 17.39
CA GLY A 238 -4.70 -16.31 18.59
C GLY A 238 -3.58 -15.31 18.33
N THR A 239 -3.20 -15.07 17.07
CA THR A 239 -2.24 -14.03 16.69
C THR A 239 -2.87 -12.63 16.72
N ARG A 240 -2.04 -11.57 16.66
CA ARG A 240 -2.56 -10.20 16.51
C ARG A 240 -3.17 -9.99 15.12
N TYR A 241 -2.65 -10.66 14.09
CA TYR A 241 -3.27 -10.70 12.75
C TYR A 241 -4.69 -11.28 12.82
N GLY A 242 -4.88 -12.45 13.41
CA GLY A 242 -6.20 -13.07 13.58
C GLY A 242 -7.18 -12.17 14.36
N THR A 243 -6.66 -11.42 15.34
CA THR A 243 -7.45 -10.41 16.06
C THR A 243 -7.84 -9.22 15.16
N ALA A 244 -6.95 -8.75 14.29
CA ALA A 244 -7.25 -7.69 13.32
C ALA A 244 -8.25 -8.15 12.24
N SER A 245 -8.14 -9.39 11.76
CA SER A 245 -9.11 -10.01 10.85
C SER A 245 -10.50 -10.09 11.49
N ALA A 246 -10.58 -10.46 12.78
CA ALA A 246 -11.83 -10.43 13.53
C ALA A 246 -12.41 -9.01 13.65
N TRP A 247 -11.60 -7.99 13.96
CA TRP A 247 -12.01 -6.58 13.94
C TRP A 247 -12.64 -6.19 12.59
N PHE A 248 -11.99 -6.56 11.49
CA PHE A 248 -12.46 -6.27 10.14
C PHE A 248 -13.80 -6.98 9.84
N GLY A 249 -13.88 -8.28 10.11
CA GLY A 249 -15.09 -9.08 9.89
C GLY A 249 -16.27 -8.60 10.76
N ASP A 250 -16.02 -8.25 12.02
CA ASP A 250 -17.05 -7.69 12.90
C ASP A 250 -17.61 -6.38 12.35
N ALA A 251 -16.74 -5.48 11.88
CA ALA A 251 -17.18 -4.24 11.24
C ALA A 251 -18.05 -4.51 10.00
N LEU A 252 -17.71 -5.53 9.19
CA LEU A 252 -18.55 -5.93 8.06
C LEU A 252 -19.95 -6.38 8.50
N LEU A 253 -20.05 -7.24 9.52
CA LEU A 253 -21.34 -7.70 10.04
C LEU A 253 -22.19 -6.55 10.60
N VAL A 254 -21.58 -5.63 11.34
CA VAL A 254 -22.31 -4.46 11.86
C VAL A 254 -22.82 -3.59 10.71
N LEU A 255 -21.96 -3.29 9.74
CA LEU A 255 -22.27 -2.37 8.64
C LEU A 255 -23.22 -2.95 7.60
N GLN A 256 -23.29 -4.28 7.44
CA GLN A 256 -24.12 -4.93 6.43
C GLN A 256 -25.38 -5.59 7.01
N GLU A 257 -25.32 -6.08 8.25
CA GLU A 257 -26.40 -6.86 8.88
C GLU A 257 -26.97 -6.19 10.14
N GLY A 258 -26.42 -5.05 10.58
CA GLY A 258 -26.84 -4.40 11.83
C GLY A 258 -26.55 -5.24 13.07
N ALA A 259 -25.55 -6.13 12.99
CA ALA A 259 -25.14 -6.98 14.11
C ALA A 259 -24.67 -6.13 15.31
N ARG A 260 -24.65 -6.74 16.50
CA ARG A 260 -24.02 -6.10 17.67
C ARG A 260 -22.50 -6.17 17.54
N PRO A 261 -21.77 -5.08 17.78
CA PRO A 261 -20.31 -5.11 17.74
C PRO A 261 -19.81 -6.06 18.82
N ARG A 262 -18.94 -6.98 18.41
CA ARG A 262 -18.02 -7.64 19.33
C ARG A 262 -16.81 -6.72 19.40
N THR A 263 -16.31 -6.44 20.59
CA THR A 263 -15.18 -5.54 20.79
C THR A 263 -13.96 -6.39 21.14
N PRO A 264 -13.17 -6.87 20.15
CA PRO A 264 -11.98 -7.63 20.45
C PRO A 264 -10.94 -6.78 21.18
N ALA A 265 -9.94 -7.43 21.76
CA ALA A 265 -8.74 -6.75 22.24
C ALA A 265 -8.11 -5.95 21.09
N ARG A 266 -7.49 -4.82 21.42
CA ARG A 266 -6.79 -3.98 20.44
C ARG A 266 -5.43 -4.61 20.13
N PRO A 267 -5.21 -5.16 18.92
CA PRO A 267 -4.09 -6.06 18.65
C PRO A 267 -2.73 -5.42 18.95
N TRP A 268 -2.55 -4.16 18.55
CA TRP A 268 -1.25 -3.47 18.64
C TRP A 268 -1.27 -2.26 19.58
N ALA A 269 -2.15 -2.27 20.60
CA ALA A 269 -2.34 -1.13 21.51
C ALA A 269 -1.02 -0.57 22.05
N ALA A 270 -0.10 -1.43 22.48
CA ALA A 270 1.18 -1.05 23.06
C ALA A 270 2.08 -0.25 22.09
N ALA A 271 2.08 -0.60 20.79
CA ALA A 271 2.82 0.17 19.79
C ALA A 271 2.24 1.58 19.61
N PHE A 272 0.92 1.69 19.67
CA PHE A 272 0.23 2.97 19.59
C PHE A 272 0.28 3.77 20.89
N ASP A 273 0.46 3.14 22.05
CA ASP A 273 0.77 3.83 23.32
C ASP A 273 2.09 4.59 23.20
N ARG A 274 3.15 3.92 22.72
CA ARG A 274 4.46 4.54 22.47
C ARG A 274 4.37 5.66 21.45
N ALA A 275 3.70 5.41 20.33
CA ALA A 275 3.53 6.40 19.29
C ALA A 275 2.74 7.63 19.77
N GLN A 276 1.70 7.44 20.58
CA GLN A 276 0.96 8.54 21.18
C GLN A 276 1.79 9.32 22.19
N ALA A 277 2.62 8.65 23.00
CA ALA A 277 3.43 9.28 24.05
C ALA A 277 4.45 10.29 23.50
N ARG A 278 4.98 10.05 22.30
CA ARG A 278 5.90 10.98 21.61
C ARG A 278 5.19 12.06 20.76
N SER A 279 3.86 11.99 20.61
CA SER A 279 3.09 12.93 19.78
C SER A 279 2.79 14.21 20.53
N THR A 280 3.15 15.35 19.96
CA THR A 280 2.83 16.68 20.51
C THR A 280 1.67 17.35 19.78
N THR A 281 1.41 16.97 18.52
CA THR A 281 0.21 17.42 17.80
C THR A 281 -0.85 16.32 17.71
N GLN A 282 -2.10 16.74 17.48
CA GLN A 282 -3.21 15.85 17.18
C GLN A 282 -3.82 16.18 15.82
N ARG A 283 -3.97 15.16 14.97
CA ARG A 283 -4.68 15.26 13.69
C ARG A 283 -6.12 14.78 13.82
N LEU A 284 -6.99 15.34 12.97
CA LEU A 284 -8.35 14.82 12.83
C LEU A 284 -8.31 13.44 12.16
N PRO A 285 -9.15 12.48 12.55
CA PRO A 285 -9.24 11.16 11.91
C PRO A 285 -9.32 11.22 10.37
N ARG A 286 -10.12 12.15 9.84
CA ARG A 286 -10.25 12.38 8.39
C ARG A 286 -8.92 12.71 7.70
N GLN A 287 -7.97 13.36 8.39
CA GLN A 287 -6.66 13.67 7.85
C GLN A 287 -5.76 12.42 7.82
N VAL A 288 -5.88 11.54 8.82
CA VAL A 288 -5.18 10.24 8.84
C VAL A 288 -5.62 9.39 7.64
N TYR A 289 -6.93 9.31 7.38
CA TYR A 289 -7.46 8.55 6.24
C TYR A 289 -7.21 9.22 4.89
N ALA A 290 -7.24 10.56 4.80
CA ALA A 290 -6.94 11.26 3.55
C ALA A 290 -5.49 11.01 3.12
N ASP A 291 -4.58 11.00 4.08
CA ASP A 291 -3.16 10.69 3.89
C ASP A 291 -2.95 9.25 3.41
N PHE A 292 -3.69 8.28 3.97
CA PHE A 292 -3.73 6.89 3.47
C PHE A 292 -4.20 6.80 2.02
N ILE A 293 -5.33 7.41 1.66
CA ILE A 293 -5.83 7.35 0.28
C ILE A 293 -4.86 8.03 -0.70
N ALA A 294 -4.22 9.12 -0.26
CA ALA A 294 -3.22 9.79 -1.09
C ALA A 294 -2.04 8.87 -1.39
N ASP A 295 -1.53 8.11 -0.40
CA ASP A 295 -0.48 7.10 -0.60
C ASP A 295 -0.96 5.90 -1.43
N ALA A 296 -2.19 5.42 -1.20
CA ALA A 296 -2.75 4.30 -1.94
C ALA A 296 -2.91 4.60 -3.44
N ILE A 297 -3.31 5.82 -3.79
CA ILE A 297 -3.36 6.31 -5.18
C ILE A 297 -1.93 6.49 -5.72
N TRP A 298 -1.08 7.20 -4.99
CA TRP A 298 0.28 7.57 -5.43
C TRP A 298 1.19 6.38 -5.67
N SER A 299 1.11 5.36 -4.81
CA SER A 299 1.96 4.17 -4.87
C SER A 299 1.74 3.32 -6.11
N LEU A 300 0.54 3.42 -6.71
CA LEU A 300 0.09 2.57 -7.81
C LEU A 300 0.10 1.08 -7.46
N ARG A 301 0.08 0.73 -6.17
CA ARG A 301 0.17 -0.66 -5.73
C ARG A 301 -0.96 -1.52 -6.26
N PHE A 302 -2.16 -0.94 -6.33
CA PHE A 302 -3.35 -1.60 -6.88
C PHE A 302 -3.17 -2.15 -8.30
N THR A 303 -2.20 -1.65 -9.08
CA THR A 303 -2.00 -2.08 -10.47
C THR A 303 -1.53 -3.52 -10.62
N GLU A 304 -1.03 -4.14 -9.55
CA GLU A 304 -0.63 -5.56 -9.54
C GLU A 304 -1.82 -6.52 -9.60
N PHE A 305 -2.94 -6.17 -8.96
CA PHE A 305 -4.05 -7.09 -8.74
C PHE A 305 -5.43 -6.52 -9.11
N ALA A 306 -5.55 -5.23 -9.42
CA ALA A 306 -6.83 -4.56 -9.66
C ALA A 306 -6.77 -3.49 -10.79
N SER A 307 -7.95 -3.13 -11.28
CA SER A 307 -8.16 -1.88 -12.01
C SER A 307 -8.50 -0.75 -11.04
N PHE A 308 -8.36 0.50 -11.48
CA PHE A 308 -8.58 1.66 -10.62
C PHE A 308 -10.00 1.74 -10.05
N ASP A 309 -11.04 1.42 -10.84
CA ASP A 309 -12.43 1.32 -10.37
C ASP A 309 -12.59 0.30 -9.21
N LEU A 310 -11.99 -0.87 -9.33
CA LEU A 310 -11.93 -1.89 -8.27
C LEU A 310 -11.15 -1.40 -7.06
N ALA A 311 -10.01 -0.74 -7.26
CA ALA A 311 -9.21 -0.17 -6.18
C ALA A 311 -10.00 0.90 -5.40
N CYS A 312 -10.74 1.77 -6.09
CA CYS A 312 -11.61 2.74 -5.43
C CYS A 312 -12.71 2.08 -4.61
N ALA A 313 -13.33 1.00 -5.11
CA ALA A 313 -14.35 0.26 -4.37
C ALA A 313 -13.78 -0.48 -3.15
N ASP A 314 -12.57 -1.04 -3.27
CA ASP A 314 -11.82 -1.61 -2.15
C ASP A 314 -11.55 -0.55 -1.08
N TRP A 315 -10.90 0.56 -1.45
CA TRP A 315 -10.59 1.63 -0.51
C TRP A 315 -11.84 2.25 0.12
N ALA A 316 -12.93 2.41 -0.62
CA ALA A 316 -14.20 2.88 -0.05
C ALA A 316 -14.71 1.91 1.02
N THR A 317 -14.68 0.62 0.74
CA THR A 317 -15.09 -0.46 1.67
C THR A 317 -14.21 -0.48 2.91
N ARG A 318 -12.89 -0.47 2.73
CA ARG A 318 -11.91 -0.43 3.83
C ARG A 318 -12.05 0.84 4.68
N LEU A 319 -12.31 2.00 4.08
CA LEU A 319 -12.59 3.23 4.84
C LEU A 319 -13.89 3.16 5.65
N ALA A 320 -14.94 2.53 5.13
CA ALA A 320 -16.18 2.34 5.87
C ALA A 320 -15.93 1.45 7.11
N VAL A 321 -15.17 0.37 6.93
CA VAL A 321 -14.71 -0.51 8.02
C VAL A 321 -13.85 0.26 9.03
N ALA A 322 -12.83 0.98 8.58
CA ALA A 322 -11.94 1.73 9.46
C ALA A 322 -12.68 2.77 10.30
N ARG A 323 -13.65 3.49 9.72
CA ARG A 323 -14.48 4.45 10.46
C ARG A 323 -15.34 3.79 11.54
N HIS A 324 -15.80 2.56 11.30
CA HIS A 324 -16.49 1.79 12.33
C HIS A 324 -15.51 1.37 13.43
N CYS A 325 -14.38 0.75 13.07
CA CYS A 325 -13.34 0.35 14.03
C CYS A 325 -12.86 1.54 14.88
N GLU A 326 -12.64 2.71 14.28
CA GLU A 326 -12.27 3.93 14.99
C GLU A 326 -13.31 4.29 16.05
N LYS A 327 -14.60 4.27 15.71
CA LYS A 327 -15.68 4.58 16.66
C LYS A 327 -15.63 3.63 17.87
N GLU A 328 -15.46 2.34 17.63
CA GLU A 328 -15.41 1.32 18.67
C GLU A 328 -14.12 1.42 19.51
N ILE A 329 -12.98 1.73 18.90
CA ILE A 329 -11.71 1.96 19.62
C ILE A 329 -11.80 3.23 20.47
N ARG A 330 -12.43 4.30 19.97
CA ARG A 330 -12.66 5.53 20.74
C ARG A 330 -13.57 5.29 21.95
N ALA A 331 -14.55 4.41 21.83
CA ALA A 331 -15.41 4.02 22.95
C ALA A 331 -14.63 3.35 24.10
N GLN A 332 -13.41 2.87 23.84
CA GLN A 332 -12.48 2.33 24.85
C GLN A 332 -11.59 3.41 25.49
N GLY A 333 -11.89 4.71 25.31
CA GLY A 333 -11.16 5.82 25.94
C GLY A 333 -9.90 6.28 25.19
N VAL A 334 -9.73 5.87 23.94
CA VAL A 334 -8.57 6.21 23.11
C VAL A 334 -8.79 7.55 22.38
N SER A 335 -7.72 8.33 22.19
CA SER A 335 -7.76 9.59 21.41
C SER A 335 -8.26 9.34 19.98
N ALA A 336 -8.88 10.35 19.36
CA ALA A 336 -9.46 10.20 18.04
C ALA A 336 -8.40 9.90 16.95
N GLU A 337 -7.24 10.57 16.99
CA GLU A 337 -6.16 10.29 16.03
C GLU A 337 -5.61 8.88 16.19
N ARG A 338 -5.34 8.46 17.43
CA ARG A 338 -4.82 7.13 17.71
C ARG A 338 -5.81 6.05 17.29
N ALA A 339 -7.09 6.22 17.60
CA ALA A 339 -8.11 5.27 17.17
C ALA A 339 -8.18 5.15 15.64
N ALA A 340 -8.03 6.27 14.92
CA ALA A 340 -7.98 6.26 13.46
C ALA A 340 -6.71 5.58 12.93
N ALA A 341 -5.57 5.77 13.59
CA ALA A 341 -4.30 5.14 13.23
C ALA A 341 -4.34 3.61 13.48
N GLU A 342 -4.87 3.17 14.63
CA GLU A 342 -5.10 1.75 14.93
C GLU A 342 -6.07 1.10 13.93
N ALA A 343 -7.21 1.75 13.65
CA ALA A 343 -8.18 1.28 12.66
C ALA A 343 -7.58 1.20 11.25
N LEU A 344 -6.74 2.17 10.88
CA LEU A 344 -6.03 2.16 9.62
C LEU A 344 -5.06 0.98 9.51
N THR A 345 -4.28 0.70 10.55
CA THR A 345 -3.38 -0.47 10.54
C THR A 345 -4.15 -1.78 10.43
N ILE A 346 -5.32 -1.92 11.08
CA ILE A 346 -6.21 -3.09 10.91
C ILE A 346 -6.58 -3.27 9.43
N ILE A 347 -7.09 -2.23 8.78
CA ILE A 347 -7.52 -2.37 7.37
C ILE A 347 -6.36 -2.53 6.40
N GLU A 348 -5.16 -2.04 6.72
CA GLU A 348 -3.93 -2.25 5.92
C GLU A 348 -3.44 -3.67 6.02
N VAL A 349 -3.29 -4.20 7.23
CA VAL A 349 -2.83 -5.57 7.44
C VAL A 349 -3.79 -6.58 6.80
N VAL A 350 -5.10 -6.43 7.00
CA VAL A 350 -6.10 -7.31 6.36
C VAL A 350 -6.17 -7.07 4.85
N GLY A 351 -6.04 -5.82 4.41
CA GLY A 351 -6.12 -5.45 2.99
C GLY A 351 -4.99 -6.01 2.13
N GLU A 352 -3.83 -6.26 2.73
CA GLU A 352 -2.67 -6.86 2.05
C GLU A 352 -2.71 -8.38 1.99
N ALA A 353 -3.60 -9.03 2.74
CA ALA A 353 -3.72 -10.48 2.76
C ALA A 353 -4.32 -11.02 1.44
N GLU A 354 -3.83 -12.18 0.98
CA GLU A 354 -4.28 -12.81 -0.25
C GLU A 354 -5.80 -13.07 -0.24
N ALA A 355 -6.34 -13.54 0.88
CA ALA A 355 -7.77 -13.78 1.05
C ALA A 355 -8.62 -12.53 0.74
N TRP A 356 -8.19 -11.34 1.19
CA TRP A 356 -8.88 -10.10 0.87
C TRP A 356 -8.66 -9.66 -0.58
N ARG A 357 -7.44 -9.77 -1.10
CA ARG A 357 -7.14 -9.50 -2.51
C ARG A 357 -7.98 -10.36 -3.45
N ASP A 358 -8.33 -11.56 -3.05
CA ASP A 358 -9.26 -12.45 -3.76
C ASP A 358 -10.71 -11.96 -3.71
N VAL A 359 -11.17 -11.40 -2.60
CA VAL A 359 -12.46 -10.71 -2.53
C VAL A 359 -12.50 -9.56 -3.54
N VAL A 360 -11.47 -8.72 -3.57
CA VAL A 360 -11.37 -7.56 -4.48
C VAL A 360 -11.29 -8.00 -5.94
N SER A 361 -10.30 -8.82 -6.28
CA SER A 361 -9.95 -9.14 -7.66
C SER A 361 -10.88 -10.18 -8.30
N LYS A 362 -11.44 -11.11 -7.53
CA LYS A 362 -12.28 -12.21 -8.07
C LYS A 362 -13.78 -11.98 -7.80
N ASN A 363 -14.15 -11.32 -6.71
CA ASN A 363 -15.55 -11.25 -6.27
C ASN A 363 -16.24 -9.90 -6.48
N MET A 364 -15.58 -8.76 -6.27
CA MET A 364 -16.24 -7.44 -6.42
C MET A 364 -16.77 -7.20 -7.85
N ARG A 365 -17.99 -6.65 -7.93
CA ARG A 365 -18.61 -6.14 -9.16
C ARG A 365 -18.72 -4.62 -9.08
N VAL A 366 -17.86 -3.95 -9.87
CA VAL A 366 -17.89 -2.50 -10.12
C VAL A 366 -18.42 -2.19 -11.50
#